data_AF-A0AAX3HDB4-F1
#
_entry.id   AF-A0AAX3HDB4-F1
#
_cell.length_a   1.000
_cell.length_b   1.000
_cell.length_c   1.000
_cell.angle_alpha   90.00
_cell.angle_beta   90.00
_cell.angle_gamma   90.00
#
_symmetry.space_group_name_H-M   'P 1'
#
loop_
_entity.id
_entity.type
_entity.pdbx_description
1 polymer ?
#
loop_
_entity_poly.entity_id
_entity_poly.type
_entity_poly.pdbx_seq_one_letter_code
_entity_poly.pdbx_strand_id
1 'polypeptide(L)'
;MAVDKELVAYKVDSNNSLQYSQGHRLLPYLATGSAGLLLLINRNKEILSSKYLKYLTSLERATDVVFCVLPGLFNGFCGLEVANNIYSDIDDNFSGQKKLIEQLYRYLCVIEEGFVIAGDNGLKITTDIASGFAGVAIGLVSIMDNKLTILPQI
;
A
#
# COMPACT_ATOMS: atom_id res chain seq x y z
N MET A 1 -10.95 -21.58 -3.42
CA MET A 1 -9.82 -20.90 -4.11
C MET A 1 -8.87 -20.30 -3.07
N ALA A 2 -7.69 -19.83 -3.47
CA ALA A 2 -6.75 -19.13 -2.58
C ALA A 2 -7.38 -17.87 -1.94
N VAL A 3 -8.15 -17.09 -2.71
CA VAL A 3 -8.86 -15.89 -2.22
C VAL A 3 -9.87 -16.22 -1.11
N ASP A 4 -10.59 -17.34 -1.22
CA ASP A 4 -11.52 -17.76 -0.15
C ASP A 4 -10.77 -18.04 1.17
N LYS A 5 -9.60 -18.67 1.09
CA LYS A 5 -8.76 -18.96 2.27
C LYS A 5 -8.19 -17.68 2.88
N GLU A 6 -7.75 -16.74 2.04
CA GLU A 6 -7.25 -15.43 2.46
C GLU A 6 -8.34 -14.65 3.23
N LEU A 7 -9.56 -14.58 2.67
CA LEU A 7 -10.68 -13.83 3.26
C LEU A 7 -11.13 -14.33 4.64
N VAL A 8 -10.82 -15.57 5.04
CA VAL A 8 -11.11 -16.09 6.39
C VAL A 8 -10.45 -15.24 7.48
N ALA A 9 -9.26 -14.69 7.18
CA ALA A 9 -8.53 -13.86 8.13
C ALA A 9 -9.01 -12.39 8.15
N TYR A 10 -9.94 -11.98 7.29
CA TYR A 10 -10.36 -10.58 7.19
C TYR A 10 -11.55 -10.27 8.08
N LYS A 11 -11.57 -9.04 8.60
CA LYS A 11 -12.68 -8.50 9.39
C LYS A 11 -13.06 -7.13 8.87
N VAL A 12 -14.34 -6.80 9.00
CA VAL A 12 -14.86 -5.47 8.73
C VAL A 12 -14.75 -4.65 10.02
N ASP A 13 -14.16 -3.47 9.95
CA ASP A 13 -14.08 -2.54 11.07
C ASP A 13 -15.32 -1.65 11.19
N SER A 14 -15.33 -0.73 12.15
CA SER A 14 -16.43 0.21 12.38
C SER A 14 -16.68 1.18 11.22
N ASN A 15 -15.71 1.35 10.31
CA ASN A 15 -15.77 2.24 9.15
C ASN A 15 -16.14 1.48 7.87
N ASN A 16 -16.59 0.22 7.99
CA ASN A 16 -16.84 -0.67 6.86
C ASN A 16 -15.60 -0.94 5.98
N SER A 17 -14.41 -0.86 6.57
CA SER A 17 -13.16 -1.22 5.89
C SER A 17 -12.85 -2.68 6.15
N LEU A 18 -12.50 -3.42 5.10
CA LEU A 18 -12.17 -4.84 5.18
C LEU A 18 -10.65 -4.98 5.36
N GLN A 19 -10.21 -5.48 6.50
CA GLN A 19 -8.80 -5.55 6.89
C GLN A 19 -8.37 -6.93 7.35
N TYR A 20 -7.10 -7.28 7.13
CA TYR A 20 -6.55 -8.54 7.62
C TYR A 20 -6.43 -8.50 9.14
N SER A 21 -7.00 -9.47 9.83
CA SER A 21 -6.98 -9.58 11.29
C SER A 21 -5.79 -10.43 11.75
N GLN A 22 -4.81 -9.78 12.36
CA GLN A 22 -3.67 -10.42 13.00
C GLN A 22 -3.77 -10.28 14.52
N GLY A 23 -4.45 -11.23 15.16
CA GLY A 23 -4.71 -11.18 16.60
C GLY A 23 -5.54 -9.95 16.97
N HIS A 24 -4.92 -9.00 17.68
CA HIS A 24 -5.54 -7.75 18.13
C HIS A 24 -5.38 -6.59 17.13
N ARG A 25 -4.71 -6.81 15.99
CA ARG A 25 -4.43 -5.78 14.99
C ARG A 25 -5.23 -6.03 13.72
N LEU A 26 -5.60 -4.94 13.06
CA LEU A 26 -6.07 -4.93 11.68
C LEU A 26 -4.95 -4.35 10.81
N LEU A 27 -4.68 -5.00 9.67
CA LEU A 27 -3.58 -4.67 8.79
C LEU A 27 -4.11 -4.31 7.39
N PRO A 28 -3.91 -3.07 6.92
CA PRO A 28 -4.33 -2.65 5.59
C PRO A 28 -3.23 -2.80 4.53
N TYR A 29 -2.09 -3.39 4.88
CA TYR A 29 -0.85 -3.26 4.14
C TYR A 29 -0.76 -4.08 2.84
N LEU A 30 0.22 -3.72 2.01
CA LEU A 30 0.46 -4.34 0.71
C LEU A 30 0.96 -5.79 0.84
N ALA A 31 1.91 -6.06 1.75
CA ALA A 31 2.46 -7.39 1.94
C ALA A 31 1.53 -8.32 2.74
N THR A 32 0.75 -7.78 3.67
CA THR A 32 -0.21 -8.56 4.46
C THR A 32 -1.38 -7.66 4.85
N GLY A 33 -2.41 -7.64 4.01
CA GLY A 33 -3.56 -6.79 4.25
C GLY A 33 -4.35 -6.36 3.01
N SER A 34 -5.21 -5.38 3.26
CA SER A 34 -6.20 -4.87 2.32
C SER A 34 -5.62 -4.38 1.00
N ALA A 35 -4.52 -3.62 1.04
CA ALA A 35 -3.89 -3.08 -0.17
C ALA A 35 -3.45 -4.19 -1.14
N GLY A 36 -2.84 -5.27 -0.61
CA GLY A 36 -2.45 -6.42 -1.42
C GLY A 36 -3.66 -7.12 -2.05
N LEU A 37 -4.70 -7.36 -1.25
CA LEU A 37 -5.92 -8.01 -1.72
C LEU A 37 -6.72 -7.13 -2.70
N LEU A 38 -6.75 -5.81 -2.50
CA LEU A 38 -7.34 -4.83 -3.42
C LEU A 38 -6.71 -4.94 -4.80
N LEU A 39 -5.38 -4.87 -4.87
CA LEU A 39 -4.64 -4.96 -6.12
C LEU A 39 -4.82 -6.33 -6.79
N LEU A 40 -4.82 -7.41 -6.00
CA LEU A 40 -5.04 -8.76 -6.53
C LEU A 40 -6.42 -8.88 -7.17
N ILE A 41 -7.48 -8.44 -6.49
CA ILE A 41 -8.85 -8.54 -7.03
C ILE A 41 -9.00 -7.61 -8.24
N ASN A 42 -8.55 -6.36 -8.15
CA ASN A 42 -8.68 -5.37 -9.23
C ASN A 42 -7.98 -5.83 -10.51
N ARG A 43 -6.73 -6.31 -10.41
CA ARG A 43 -5.94 -6.78 -11.57
C ARG A 43 -6.51 -8.02 -12.24
N ASN A 44 -7.25 -8.84 -11.51
CA ASN A 44 -7.76 -10.12 -11.99
C ASN A 44 -9.30 -10.12 -12.12
N LYS A 45 -9.94 -8.95 -12.13
CA LYS A 45 -11.40 -8.81 -12.12
C LYS A 45 -12.11 -9.51 -13.29
N GLU A 46 -11.45 -9.61 -14.44
CA GLU A 46 -11.98 -10.27 -15.64
C GLU A 46 -12.03 -11.80 -15.53
N ILE A 47 -11.18 -12.39 -14.68
CA ILE A 47 -11.09 -13.86 -14.51
C ILE A 47 -11.63 -14.34 -13.17
N LEU A 48 -11.77 -13.44 -12.19
CA LEU A 48 -12.30 -13.74 -10.87
C LEU A 48 -13.83 -13.75 -10.88
N SER A 49 -14.41 -14.61 -10.05
CA SER A 49 -15.86 -14.60 -9.81
C SER A 49 -16.32 -13.25 -9.26
N SER A 50 -17.45 -12.74 -9.77
CA SER A 50 -18.07 -11.48 -9.32
C SER A 50 -18.32 -11.42 -7.81
N LYS A 51 -18.40 -12.57 -7.13
CA LYS A 51 -18.52 -12.64 -5.66
C LYS A 51 -17.36 -11.97 -4.91
N TYR A 52 -16.20 -11.80 -5.54
CA TYR A 52 -15.05 -11.13 -4.93
C TYR A 52 -15.05 -9.61 -5.18
N LEU A 53 -15.69 -9.15 -6.26
CA LEU A 53 -15.73 -7.73 -6.63
C LEU A 53 -16.48 -6.88 -5.59
N LYS A 54 -17.44 -7.50 -4.88
CA LYS A 54 -18.18 -6.84 -3.78
C LYS A 54 -17.29 -6.34 -2.62
N TYR A 55 -16.05 -6.83 -2.52
CA TYR A 55 -15.10 -6.42 -1.47
C TYR A 55 -14.25 -5.21 -1.86
N LEU A 56 -14.23 -4.80 -3.14
CA LEU A 56 -13.34 -3.74 -3.61
C LEU A 56 -13.53 -2.42 -2.85
N THR A 57 -14.78 -1.98 -2.65
CA THR A 57 -15.08 -0.75 -1.92
C THR A 57 -14.63 -0.79 -0.45
N SER A 58 -14.78 -1.92 0.24
CA SER A 58 -14.34 -2.03 1.63
C SER A 58 -12.82 -2.19 1.76
N LEU A 59 -12.16 -2.76 0.75
CA LEU A 59 -10.70 -2.83 0.66
C LEU A 59 -10.09 -1.46 0.34
N GLU A 60 -10.66 -0.72 -0.61
CA GLU A 60 -10.28 0.67 -0.93
C GLU A 60 -10.32 1.56 0.32
N ARG A 61 -11.43 1.51 1.08
CA ARG A 61 -11.55 2.27 2.34
C ARG A 61 -10.45 1.95 3.35
N ALA A 62 -9.98 0.71 3.40
CA ALA A 62 -8.88 0.35 4.28
C ALA A 62 -7.54 0.96 3.85
N THR A 63 -7.38 1.30 2.57
CA THR A 63 -6.16 1.92 2.03
C THR A 63 -6.18 3.45 2.09
N ASP A 64 -7.35 4.06 2.22
CA ASP A 64 -7.51 5.51 2.35
C ASP A 64 -7.21 5.98 3.78
N VAL A 65 -5.92 6.09 4.10
CA VAL A 65 -5.45 6.48 5.44
C VAL A 65 -4.85 7.88 5.43
N VAL A 66 -5.13 8.65 6.49
CA VAL A 66 -4.52 9.97 6.70
C VAL A 66 -3.09 9.86 7.24
N PHE A 67 -2.78 8.76 7.94
CA PHE A 67 -1.51 8.57 8.61
C PHE A 67 -1.14 7.09 8.73
N CYS A 68 0.15 6.78 8.59
CA CYS A 68 0.74 5.49 8.94
C CYS A 68 2.07 5.73 9.65
N VAL A 69 2.38 4.93 10.68
CA VAL A 69 3.68 5.02 11.38
C VAL A 69 4.82 4.52 10.48
N LEU A 70 4.51 3.61 9.57
CA LEU A 70 5.49 2.94 8.71
C LEU A 70 5.49 3.64 7.34
N PRO A 71 6.64 4.10 6.81
CA PRO A 71 6.68 4.79 5.52
C PRO A 71 6.81 3.86 4.30
N GLY A 72 7.34 2.66 4.51
CA GLY A 72 7.79 1.76 3.45
C GLY A 72 6.70 1.20 2.52
N LEU A 73 7.14 0.46 1.51
CA LEU A 73 6.26 -0.10 0.47
C LEU A 73 5.41 -1.27 0.97
N PHE A 74 5.99 -2.21 1.71
CA PHE A 74 5.29 -3.46 2.03
C PHE A 74 4.31 -3.32 3.19
N ASN A 75 4.73 -2.65 4.26
CA ASN A 75 3.94 -2.50 5.47
C ASN A 75 3.68 -1.04 5.84
N GLY A 76 3.76 -0.12 4.88
CA GLY A 76 3.70 1.31 5.17
C GLY A 76 2.86 2.12 4.22
N PHE A 77 2.89 3.42 4.47
CA PHE A 77 2.13 4.46 3.80
C PHE A 77 2.30 4.42 2.28
N CYS A 78 3.53 4.25 1.81
CA CYS A 78 3.82 4.18 0.38
C CYS A 78 3.04 3.05 -0.31
N GLY A 79 2.95 1.85 0.29
CA GLY A 79 2.17 0.75 -0.28
C GLY A 79 0.67 1.01 -0.32
N LEU A 80 0.14 1.73 0.67
CA LEU A 80 -1.27 2.09 0.73
C LEU A 80 -1.62 3.10 -0.37
N GLU A 81 -0.80 4.14 -0.54
CA GLU A 81 -0.99 5.13 -1.62
C GLU A 81 -0.83 4.52 -3.01
N VAL A 82 0.14 3.62 -3.20
CA VAL A 82 0.30 2.88 -4.47
C VAL A 82 -0.95 2.06 -4.78
N ALA A 83 -1.49 1.33 -3.80
CA ALA A 83 -2.69 0.53 -4.00
C ALA A 83 -3.92 1.38 -4.32
N ASN A 84 -4.09 2.50 -3.61
CA ASN A 84 -5.18 3.44 -3.81
C ASN A 84 -5.11 4.09 -5.20
N ASN A 85 -3.94 4.63 -5.58
CA ASN A 85 -3.74 5.27 -6.87
C ASN A 85 -4.02 4.31 -8.05
N ILE A 86 -3.50 3.07 -7.98
CA ILE A 86 -3.74 2.05 -9.02
C ILE A 86 -5.20 1.62 -9.08
N TYR A 87 -5.88 1.57 -7.95
CA TYR A 87 -7.29 1.17 -7.93
C TYR A 87 -8.21 2.27 -8.46
N SER A 88 -7.98 3.52 -8.07
CA SER A 88 -8.77 4.67 -8.50
C SER A 88 -8.58 5.02 -9.97
N ASP A 89 -7.58 4.44 -10.63
CA ASP A 89 -7.26 4.66 -12.05
C ASP A 89 -7.16 6.15 -12.39
N ILE A 90 -6.51 6.91 -11.49
CA ILE A 90 -6.36 8.35 -11.63
C ILE A 90 -5.34 8.61 -12.73
N ASP A 91 -5.80 9.01 -13.92
CA ASP A 91 -4.94 9.40 -15.05
C ASP A 91 -3.98 10.57 -14.71
N ASP A 92 -4.24 11.30 -13.62
CA ASP A 92 -3.33 12.32 -13.08
C ASP A 92 -2.27 11.71 -12.15
N ASN A 93 -1.32 10.98 -12.75
CA ASN A 93 -0.20 10.36 -12.03
C ASN A 93 0.63 11.38 -11.24
N PHE A 94 0.70 12.63 -11.72
CA PHE A 94 1.42 13.70 -11.04
C PHE A 94 0.80 14.05 -9.68
N SER A 95 -0.53 14.09 -9.60
CA SER A 95 -1.25 14.30 -8.32
C SER A 95 -0.94 13.21 -7.29
N GLY A 96 -0.89 11.93 -7.73
CA GLY A 96 -0.57 10.80 -6.86
C GLY A 96 0.86 10.87 -6.32
N GLN A 97 1.82 11.19 -7.18
CA GLN A 97 3.22 11.36 -6.75
C GLN A 97 3.37 12.52 -5.79
N LYS A 98 2.76 13.67 -6.11
CA LYS A 98 2.78 14.85 -5.27
C LYS A 98 2.21 14.53 -3.89
N LYS A 99 1.06 13.85 -3.83
CA LYS A 99 0.45 13.41 -2.57
C LYS A 99 1.40 12.52 -1.77
N LEU A 100 2.02 11.52 -2.41
CA LEU A 100 2.98 10.64 -1.73
C LEU A 100 4.17 11.44 -1.18
N ILE A 101 4.78 12.32 -1.97
CA ILE A 101 5.91 13.16 -1.54
C ILE A 101 5.51 14.07 -0.37
N GLU A 102 4.37 14.76 -0.47
CA GLU A 102 3.83 15.63 0.59
C GLU A 102 3.66 14.89 1.93
N GLN A 103 3.23 13.64 1.87
CA GLN A 103 3.05 12.81 3.05
C GLN A 103 4.38 12.27 3.58
N LEU A 104 5.33 11.97 2.69
CA LEU A 104 6.63 11.44 3.07
C LEU A 104 7.49 12.44 3.87
N TYR A 105 7.20 13.75 3.79
CA TYR A 105 7.87 14.76 4.62
C TYR A 105 7.87 14.45 6.11
N ARG A 106 6.85 13.73 6.60
CA ARG A 106 6.73 13.35 8.03
C ARG A 106 7.80 12.35 8.47
N TYR A 107 8.42 11.64 7.53
CA TYR A 107 9.44 10.62 7.79
C TYR A 107 10.84 11.08 7.40
N LEU A 108 10.99 12.33 6.91
CA LEU A 108 12.29 12.86 6.54
C LEU A 108 13.15 13.12 7.78
N CYS A 109 14.38 12.65 7.73
CA CYS A 109 15.43 13.02 8.67
C CYS A 109 16.56 13.72 7.91
N VAL A 110 17.15 14.72 8.56
CA VAL A 110 18.36 15.37 8.06
C VAL A 110 19.57 14.65 8.66
N ILE A 111 20.48 14.21 7.80
CA ILE A 111 21.75 13.62 8.20
C ILE A 111 22.84 14.38 7.46
N GLU A 112 23.67 15.10 8.22
CA GLU A 112 24.68 16.00 7.67
C GLU A 112 24.04 16.99 6.67
N GLU A 113 24.46 16.95 5.41
CA GLU A 113 23.95 17.81 4.33
C GLU A 113 22.83 17.14 3.51
N GLY A 114 22.43 15.92 3.87
CA GLY A 114 21.49 15.08 3.11
C GLY A 114 20.15 14.86 3.81
N PHE A 115 19.21 14.31 3.03
CA PHE A 115 17.90 13.87 3.51
C PHE A 115 17.76 12.36 3.36
N VAL A 116 17.19 11.72 4.38
CA VAL A 116 16.84 10.30 4.36
C VAL A 116 15.40 10.12 4.79
N ILE A 117 14.77 9.02 4.37
CA ILE A 117 13.49 8.58 4.91
C ILE A 117 13.79 7.60 6.04
N ALA A 118 13.24 7.86 7.23
CA ALA A 118 13.35 6.93 8.35
C ALA A 118 12.70 5.59 8.00
N GLY A 119 13.29 4.48 8.45
CA GLY A 119 12.69 3.17 8.27
C GLY A 119 11.49 2.94 9.18
N ASP A 120 11.01 1.71 9.21
CA ASP A 120 9.90 1.31 10.07
C ASP A 120 10.02 1.80 11.53
N ASN A 121 8.94 2.40 12.03
CA ASN A 121 8.82 3.01 13.36
C ASN A 121 9.82 4.14 13.66
N GLY A 122 10.56 4.64 12.67
CA GLY A 122 11.56 5.69 12.87
C GLY A 122 12.78 5.26 13.68
N LEU A 123 13.02 3.96 13.87
CA LEU A 123 14.07 3.45 14.77
C LEU A 123 15.46 3.43 14.13
N LYS A 124 15.55 3.37 12.80
CA LYS A 124 16.80 3.29 12.04
C LYS A 124 16.63 3.90 10.66
N ILE A 125 17.75 4.23 10.03
CA ILE A 125 17.80 4.53 8.60
C ILE A 125 18.04 3.23 7.85
N THR A 126 17.24 2.98 6.82
CA THR A 126 17.38 1.78 5.98
C THR A 126 17.00 2.09 4.53
N THR A 127 17.63 1.38 3.60
CA THR A 127 17.51 1.62 2.15
C THR A 127 17.01 0.40 1.39
N ASP A 128 16.55 -0.65 2.08
CA ASP A 128 15.97 -1.84 1.47
C ASP A 128 14.54 -1.62 0.93
N ILE A 129 14.05 -2.56 0.13
CA ILE A 129 12.70 -2.49 -0.47
C ILE A 129 11.59 -2.65 0.56
N ALA A 130 11.79 -3.49 1.58
CA ALA A 130 10.72 -3.86 2.50
C ALA A 130 10.39 -2.72 3.48
N SER A 131 11.42 -2.07 4.02
CA SER A 131 11.31 -1.12 5.14
C SER A 131 11.97 0.23 4.90
N GLY A 132 12.60 0.44 3.73
CA GLY A 132 13.46 1.59 3.47
C GLY A 132 13.14 2.37 2.20
N PHE A 133 14.04 3.29 1.86
CA PHE A 133 13.86 4.21 0.74
C PHE A 133 13.71 3.52 -0.63
N ALA A 134 14.36 2.38 -0.88
CA ALA A 134 14.20 1.68 -2.16
C ALA A 134 12.75 1.26 -2.42
N GLY A 135 12.00 0.89 -1.38
CA GLY A 135 10.57 0.60 -1.50
C GLY A 135 9.77 1.84 -1.88
N VAL A 136 10.11 2.98 -1.28
CA VAL A 136 9.49 4.27 -1.60
C VAL A 136 9.77 4.69 -3.04
N ALA A 137 11.00 4.52 -3.51
CA ALA A 137 11.37 4.80 -4.89
C ALA A 137 10.57 3.94 -5.88
N ILE A 138 10.41 2.63 -5.60
CA ILE A 138 9.55 1.74 -6.39
C ILE A 138 8.10 2.22 -6.36
N GLY A 139 7.59 2.67 -5.22
CA GLY A 139 6.23 3.19 -5.11
C GLY A 139 6.00 4.45 -5.95
N LEU A 140 6.96 5.38 -5.95
CA LEU A 140 6.89 6.58 -6.80
C LEU A 140 6.82 6.23 -8.29
N VAL A 141 7.65 5.28 -8.75
CA VAL A 141 7.59 4.77 -10.14
C VAL A 141 6.29 4.02 -10.40
N SER A 142 5.80 3.24 -9.43
CA SER A 142 4.55 2.49 -9.58
C SER A 142 3.34 3.41 -9.77
N ILE A 143 3.32 4.57 -9.12
CA ILE A 143 2.31 5.62 -9.33
C ILE A 143 2.48 6.27 -10.72
N MET A 144 3.71 6.52 -11.18
CA MET A 144 3.95 7.06 -12.53
C MET A 144 3.42 6.16 -13.63
N ASP A 145 3.63 4.86 -13.46
CA ASP A 145 3.30 3.87 -14.48
C ASP A 145 1.87 3.32 -14.28
N ASN A 146 1.15 3.79 -13.26
CA ASN A 146 -0.12 3.23 -12.80
C ASN A 146 -0.05 1.68 -12.65
N LYS A 147 1.11 1.18 -12.21
CA LYS A 147 1.46 -0.23 -12.20
C LYS A 147 2.55 -0.53 -11.18
N LEU A 148 2.18 -1.29 -10.15
CA LEU A 148 3.14 -1.89 -9.22
C LEU A 148 3.87 -3.09 -9.85
N THR A 149 5.19 -2.96 -10.01
CA THR A 149 6.11 -4.00 -10.49
C THR A 149 7.22 -4.21 -9.45
N ILE A 150 7.12 -5.28 -8.66
CA ILE A 150 8.08 -5.56 -7.56
C ILE A 150 9.21 -6.51 -7.99
N LEU A 151 9.00 -7.27 -9.06
CA LEU A 151 10.00 -8.22 -9.60
C LEU A 151 10.43 -7.79 -11.01
N PRO A 152 11.69 -8.03 -11.40
CA PRO A 152 12.12 -7.88 -12.78
C PRO A 152 11.19 -8.68 -13.70
N GLN A 153 10.69 -8.04 -14.76
CA GLN A 153 9.95 -8.75 -15.79
C GLN A 153 10.99 -9.39 -16.72
N ILE A 154 10.94 -10.72 -16.84
CA ILE A 154 11.73 -11.48 -17.83
C ILE A 154 10.98 -11.43 -19.17
#